data_AF-A0AAD6D1X6-F1
#
_entry.id   AF-A0AAD6D1X6-F1
#
_cell.length_a   1.000
_cell.length_b   1.000
_cell.length_c   1.000
_cell.angle_alpha   90.00
_cell.angle_beta   90.00
_cell.angle_gamma   90.00
#
_symmetry.space_group_name_H-M   'P 1'
#
loop_
_entity.id
_entity.type
_entity.pdbx_description
1 polymer ?
#
loop_
_entity_poly.entity_id
_entity_poly.type
_entity_poly.pdbx_seq_one_letter_code
_entity_poly.pdbx_strand_id
1 'polypeptide(L)' 'MSLLGKKFPGALAKPMTPFFAAGLIVLYGVNSLQNALSNTAEFKNDPRNPNAGKPAH' A
#
# COMPACT_ATOMS: atom_id res chain seq x y z
N MET A 1 5.70 -13.37 35.74
CA MET A 1 4.74 -12.38 35.21
C MET A 1 5.15 -12.03 33.78
N SER A 2 4.20 -11.93 32.84
CA SER A 2 4.51 -11.55 31.45
C SER A 2 5.15 -10.16 31.41
N LEU A 3 6.26 -10.01 30.66
CA LEU A 3 6.98 -8.74 30.47
C LEU A 3 6.11 -7.63 29.85
N LEU A 4 4.97 -7.98 29.24
CA LEU A 4 4.10 -7.08 28.49
C LEU A 4 2.82 -6.69 29.25
N GLY A 5 2.70 -7.02 30.54
CA GLY A 5 1.47 -6.80 31.31
C GLY A 5 0.31 -7.69 30.87
N LYS A 6 -0.89 -7.47 31.43
CA LYS A 6 -2.11 -8.20 31.05
C LYS A 6 -2.69 -7.62 29.76
N LYS A 7 -2.93 -8.46 28.76
CA LYS A 7 -3.69 -8.12 27.56
C LYS A 7 -5.19 -8.22 27.83
N PHE A 8 -5.92 -7.14 27.58
CA PHE A 8 -7.38 -7.12 27.69
C PHE A 8 -8.03 -7.31 26.30
N PRO A 9 -9.06 -8.16 26.19
CA PRO A 9 -9.73 -8.42 24.91
C PRO A 9 -10.71 -7.28 24.57
N GLY A 10 -10.19 -6.21 23.96
CA GLY A 10 -11.00 -5.14 23.38
C GLY A 10 -11.51 -5.48 21.98
N ALA A 11 -12.71 -4.99 21.62
CA ALA A 11 -13.26 -5.14 20.27
C ALA A 11 -12.59 -4.15 19.30
N LEU A 12 -11.48 -4.56 18.67
CA LEU A 12 -10.74 -3.75 17.70
C LEU A 12 -11.21 -4.00 16.25
N ALA A 13 -11.22 -5.26 15.82
CA ALA A 13 -11.40 -5.61 14.41
C ALA A 13 -12.76 -5.16 13.85
N LYS A 14 -13.84 -5.31 14.63
CA LYS A 14 -15.20 -5.00 14.20
C LYS A 14 -15.41 -3.50 13.89
N PRO A 15 -15.14 -2.55 14.80
CA PRO A 15 -15.25 -1.13 14.47
C PRO A 15 -14.20 -0.65 13.48
N MET A 16 -13.03 -1.29 13.41
CA MET A 16 -11.97 -0.92 12.47
C MET A 16 -12.17 -1.44 11.05
N THR A 17 -13.11 -2.38 10.83
CA THR A 17 -13.36 -3.01 9.52
C THR A 17 -13.49 -2.01 8.35
N PRO A 18 -14.31 -0.94 8.42
CA PRO A 18 -14.40 0.01 7.30
C PRO A 18 -13.09 0.74 7.01
N PHE A 19 -12.25 0.98 8.02
CA PHE A 19 -10.94 1.63 7.83
C PHE A 19 -9.93 0.67 7.18
N PHE A 20 -9.93 -0.59 7.58
CA PHE A 20 -9.10 -1.61 6.91
C PHE A 20 -9.53 -1.79 5.45
N ALA A 21 -10.84 -1.86 5.19
CA ALA A 21 -11.37 -1.95 3.83
C ALA A 21 -10.97 -0.73 2.98
N ALA A 22 -11.15 0.49 3.51
CA ALA A 22 -10.73 1.71 2.85
C ALA A 22 -9.23 1.74 2.58
N GLY A 23 -8.40 1.33 3.55
CA GLY A 23 -6.95 1.24 3.38
C GLY A 23 -6.55 0.31 2.24
N LEU A 24 -7.19 -0.86 2.14
CA LEU A 24 -6.94 -1.81 1.04
C LEU A 24 -7.37 -1.25 -0.32
N ILE A 25 -8.52 -0.57 -0.39
CA ILE A 25 -9.00 0.06 -1.63
C ILE A 25 -8.03 1.14 -2.09
N VAL A 26 -7.62 2.03 -1.18
CA VAL A 26 -6.67 3.11 -1.50
C VAL A 26 -5.32 2.55 -1.90
N LEU A 27 -4.82 1.52 -1.19
CA LEU A 27 -3.57 0.87 -1.54
C LEU A 27 -3.59 0.34 -2.97
N TYR A 28 -4.65 -0.37 -3.35
CA TYR A 28 -4.81 -0.88 -4.72
C TYR A 28 -4.91 0.24 -5.76
N GLY A 29 -5.70 1.29 -5.45
CA GLY A 29 -5.85 2.45 -6.33
C GLY A 29 -4.53 3.20 -6.55
N VAL A 30 -3.79 3.50 -5.48
CA VAL A 30 -2.49 4.20 -5.58
C VAL A 30 -1.45 3.33 -6.28
N ASN A 31 -1.40 2.02 -6.00
CA ASN A 31 -0.45 1.12 -6.65
C ASN A 31 -0.68 1.03 -8.17
N SER A 32 -1.95 0.89 -8.58
CA SER A 32 -2.30 0.84 -10.01
C SER A 32 -1.99 2.17 -10.72
N LEU A 33 -2.33 3.31 -10.11
CA LEU A 33 -2.01 4.63 -10.65
C LEU A 33 -0.50 4.88 -10.71
N GLN A 34 0.26 4.47 -9.71
CA GLN A 34 1.72 4.60 -9.71
C GLN A 34 2.35 3.83 -10.87
N ASN A 35 1.89 2.60 -11.12
CA ASN A 35 2.37 1.81 -12.26
C ASN A 35 2.04 2.48 -13.60
N ALA A 36 0.86 3.09 -13.74
CA ALA A 36 0.52 3.84 -14.96
C ALA A 36 1.38 5.11 -15.13
N LEU A 37 1.48 5.92 -14.08
CA LEU A 37 2.16 7.23 -14.11
C LEU A 37 3.67 7.11 -14.27
N SER A 38 4.28 6.07 -13.68
CA SER A 38 5.71 5.79 -13.83
C SER A 38 6.11 5.47 -15.28
N ASN A 39 5.18 5.05 -16.14
CA ASN A 39 5.45 4.76 -17.55
C ASN A 39 5.17 5.94 -18.49
N THR A 40 4.86 7.12 -17.96
CA THR A 40 4.67 8.34 -18.77
C THR A 40 5.98 8.80 -19.41
N ALA A 41 5.89 9.62 -20.46
CA ALA A 41 7.06 10.08 -21.20
C ALA A 41 8.10 10.80 -20.34
N GLU A 42 7.65 11.54 -19.32
CA GLU A 42 8.50 12.27 -18.38
C GLU A 42 9.32 11.33 -17.48
N PHE A 43 8.69 10.28 -16.95
CA PHE A 43 9.27 9.46 -15.89
C PHE A 43 9.78 8.08 -16.33
N LYS A 44 9.46 7.62 -17.55
CA LYS A 44 9.83 6.28 -18.03
C LYS A 44 11.34 6.01 -18.08
N ASN A 45 12.14 7.07 -18.26
CA ASN A 45 13.60 6.99 -18.38
C ASN A 45 14.34 7.50 -17.13
N ASP A 46 13.62 7.86 -16.05
CA ASP A 46 14.26 8.26 -14.80
C ASP A 46 14.99 7.05 -14.20
N PRO A 47 16.30 7.13 -13.91
CA PRO A 47 17.05 6.02 -13.30
C PRO A 47 16.54 5.59 -11.92
N ARG A 48 15.73 6.42 -11.26
CA ARG A 48 15.10 6.12 -9.96
C ARG A 48 13.77 5.38 -10.13
N ASN A 49 13.21 5.36 -11.34
CA ASN A 49 11.98 4.65 -11.62
C ASN A 49 12.25 3.14 -11.57
N PRO A 50 11.58 2.38 -10.69
CA PRO A 50 11.77 0.93 -10.63
C PRO A 50 11.36 0.20 -11.91
N ASN A 51 10.64 0.86 -12.82
CA ASN A 51 10.25 0.32 -14.13
C ASN A 51 11.24 0.67 -15.25
N ALA A 52 12.23 1.52 -15.00
CA ALA A 52 13.24 1.87 -16.00
C ALA A 52 14.01 0.62 -16.46
N GLY A 53 14.04 0.38 -17.77
CA GLY A 53 14.71 -0.78 -18.38
C GLY A 53 13.98 -2.11 -18.21
N LYS A 54 12.79 -2.13 -17.62
CA LYS A 54 11.92 -3.32 -17.60
C LYS A 54 10.98 -3.30 -18.80
N PRO A 55 10.69 -4.45 -19.42
CA PRO A 55 9.65 -4.52 -20.44
C PRO A 55 8.32 -4.06 -19.83
N ALA A 56 7.58 -3.21 -20.56
CA ALA A 56 6.21 -2.88 -20.19
C ALA A 56 5.39 -4.18 -20.23
N HIS A 57 4.70 -4.47 -19.13
CA HIS A 57 3.89 -5.68 -18.98
C HIS A 57 2.51 -5.50 -19.62
#